data_AF-A0A7V9NG22-F1
#
_entry.id   AF-A0A7V9NG22-F1
#
_cell.length_a   1.000
_cell.length_b   1.000
_cell.length_c   1.000
_cell.angle_alpha   90.00
_cell.angle_beta   90.00
_cell.angle_gamma   90.00
#
_symmetry.space_group_name_H-M   'P 1'
#
loop_
_entity.id
_entity.type
_entity.pdbx_description
1 polymer ?
#
loop_
_entity_poly.entity_id
_entity_poly.type
_entity_poly.pdbx_seq_one_letter_code
_entity_poly.pdbx_strand_id
1 'polypeptide(L)'
;AAPVSVEEGRRLYQVSGCVACHSIEQTSVARLGPSFHGLFGRPRTFANGVLRVVADEAYLRESILQPSARIVSGYEAGGAGMPSYAGVLTHAQVESLVLFIKSLE
;
A
#
# COMPACT_ATOMS: atom_id res chain seq x y z
N ALA A 1 6.58 -18.66 11.93
CA ALA A 1 6.07 -17.66 10.97
C ALA A 1 6.70 -17.95 9.61
N ALA A 2 6.01 -17.69 8.51
CA ALA A 2 6.63 -17.76 7.18
C ALA A 2 7.82 -16.78 7.12
N PRO A 3 8.89 -17.10 6.38
CA PRO A 3 10.01 -16.18 6.19
C PRO A 3 9.55 -14.91 5.46
N VAL A 4 10.23 -13.80 5.73
CA VAL A 4 9.99 -12.55 5.02
C VAL A 4 10.45 -12.69 3.57
N SER A 5 9.52 -12.64 2.61
CA SER A 5 9.85 -12.74 1.18
C SER A 5 8.82 -12.06 0.27
N VAL A 6 9.18 -11.87 -1.00
CA VAL A 6 8.30 -11.33 -2.04
C VAL A 6 7.11 -12.26 -2.29
N GLU A 7 7.34 -13.58 -2.26
CA GLU A 7 6.30 -14.60 -2.46
C GLU A 7 5.27 -14.57 -1.33
N GLU A 8 5.71 -14.44 -0.07
CA GLU A 8 4.80 -14.29 1.06
C GLU A 8 4.03 -12.96 0.97
N GLY A 9 4.68 -11.88 0.55
CA GLY A 9 4.01 -10.60 0.30
C GLY A 9 2.94 -10.69 -0.78
N ARG A 10 3.23 -11.38 -1.88
CA ARG A 10 2.25 -11.64 -2.95
C ARG A 10 1.07 -12.46 -2.45
N ARG A 11 1.33 -13.49 -1.63
CA ARG A 11 0.29 -14.31 -1.02
C ARG A 11 -0.60 -13.46 -0.11
N LEU A 12 0.00 -12.65 0.76
CA LEU A 12 -0.70 -11.73 1.66
C LEU A 12 -1.53 -10.69 0.90
N TYR A 13 -1.00 -10.12 -0.20
CA TYR A 13 -1.74 -9.20 -1.06
C TYR A 13 -3.07 -9.80 -1.56
N GLN A 14 -3.11 -11.11 -1.81
CA GLN A 14 -4.33 -11.81 -2.20
C GLN A 14 -5.23 -12.11 -0.99
N VAL A 15 -4.68 -12.77 0.05
CA VAL A 15 -5.50 -13.31 1.15
C VAL A 15 -5.95 -12.25 2.16
N SER A 16 -5.21 -11.13 2.26
CA SER A 16 -5.56 -9.99 3.13
C SER A 16 -6.49 -8.99 2.43
N GLY A 17 -6.92 -9.28 1.19
CA GLY A 17 -7.92 -8.49 0.46
C GLY A 17 -7.37 -7.25 -0.26
N CYS A 18 -6.06 -7.01 -0.22
CA CYS A 18 -5.44 -5.83 -0.86
C CYS A 18 -5.76 -5.75 -2.36
N VAL A 19 -5.80 -6.90 -3.03
CA VAL A 19 -6.13 -7.06 -4.46
C VAL A 19 -7.50 -6.52 -4.86
N ALA A 20 -8.45 -6.45 -3.93
CA ALA A 20 -9.79 -5.91 -4.21
C ALA A 20 -9.76 -4.40 -4.50
N CYS A 21 -8.83 -3.67 -3.88
CA CYS A 21 -8.74 -2.21 -3.96
C CYS A 21 -7.52 -1.72 -4.73
N HIS A 22 -6.39 -2.42 -4.64
CA HIS A 22 -5.13 -2.00 -5.24
C HIS A 22 -4.81 -2.88 -6.46
N SER A 23 -4.45 -2.26 -7.57
CA SER A 23 -3.91 -2.97 -8.73
C SER A 23 -2.40 -3.14 -8.60
N ILE A 24 -1.86 -4.19 -9.22
CA ILE A 24 -0.42 -4.38 -9.44
C ILE A 24 -0.06 -4.36 -10.92
N GLU A 25 -1.05 -4.21 -11.80
CA GLU A 25 -0.88 -4.10 -13.25
C GLU A 25 -0.65 -2.63 -13.65
N GLN A 26 0.03 -2.42 -14.78
CA GLN A 26 0.20 -1.11 -15.40
C GLN A 26 -1.13 -0.64 -16.03
N THR A 27 -2.05 -0.15 -15.20
CA THR A 27 -3.35 0.32 -15.63
C THR A 27 -3.58 1.77 -15.24
N SER A 28 -4.17 2.54 -16.16
CA SER A 28 -4.65 3.90 -15.92
C SER A 28 -6.01 3.94 -15.21
N VAL A 29 -6.64 2.77 -15.00
CA VAL A 29 -7.96 2.68 -14.36
C VAL A 29 -7.81 2.82 -12.85
N ALA A 30 -8.38 3.91 -12.31
CA ALA A 30 -8.50 4.08 -10.87
C ALA A 30 -9.41 3.00 -10.28
N ARG A 31 -8.89 2.26 -9.29
CA ARG A 31 -9.69 1.39 -8.41
C ARG A 31 -10.08 2.16 -7.14
N LEU A 32 -10.69 1.46 -6.18
CA LEU A 32 -10.96 2.00 -4.84
C LEU A 32 -9.70 2.49 -4.11
N GLY A 33 -8.52 1.94 -4.45
CA GLY A 33 -7.22 2.41 -3.99
C GLY A 33 -6.25 2.69 -5.15
N PRO A 34 -5.15 3.42 -4.90
CA PRO A 34 -4.11 3.67 -5.89
C PRO A 34 -3.36 2.38 -6.27
N SER A 35 -2.86 2.30 -7.50
CA SER A 35 -2.01 1.17 -7.93
C SER A 35 -0.71 1.08 -7.13
N PHE A 36 -0.24 -0.14 -6.88
CA PHE A 36 1.09 -0.43 -6.34
C PHE A 36 2.17 -0.54 -7.42
N HIS A 37 1.78 -0.73 -8.68
CA HIS A 37 2.72 -0.80 -9.80
C HIS A 37 3.58 0.47 -9.86
N GLY A 38 4.90 0.29 -9.81
CA GLY A 38 5.88 1.38 -9.86
C GLY A 38 5.73 2.39 -8.73
N LEU A 39 5.05 2.05 -7.62
CA LEU A 39 4.79 2.98 -6.53
C LEU A 39 6.07 3.33 -5.76
N PHE A 40 6.89 2.32 -5.46
CA PHE A 40 8.04 2.48 -4.58
C PHE A 40 9.04 3.49 -5.16
N GLY A 41 9.52 4.40 -4.31
CA GLY A 41 10.46 5.45 -4.72
C GLY A 41 9.82 6.61 -5.53
N ARG A 42 8.52 6.58 -5.82
CA ARG A 42 7.81 7.69 -6.49
C ARG A 42 7.25 8.71 -5.49
N PRO A 43 7.16 9.99 -5.88
CA PRO A 43 6.54 11.01 -5.04
C PRO A 43 5.02 10.80 -4.92
N ARG A 44 4.48 11.10 -3.74
CA ARG A 44 3.05 11.09 -3.42
C ARG A 44 2.57 12.49 -3.05
N THR A 45 1.44 12.88 -3.61
CA THR A 45 0.74 14.11 -3.26
C THR A 45 -0.43 13.76 -2.35
N PHE A 46 -0.60 14.52 -1.27
CA PHE A 46 -1.66 14.31 -0.28
C PHE A 46 -2.69 15.42 -0.33
N ALA A 47 -3.90 15.10 0.14
CA ALA A 47 -5.06 15.98 0.17
C ALA A 47 -4.81 17.37 0.79
N ASN A 48 -3.90 17.44 1.78
CA ASN A 48 -3.60 18.63 2.55
C ASN A 48 -2.55 19.55 1.92
N GLY A 49 -2.11 19.28 0.68
CA GLY A 49 -1.12 20.10 -0.02
C GLY A 49 0.32 19.88 0.44
N VAL A 50 0.61 18.87 1.28
CA VAL A 50 1.99 18.51 1.62
C VAL A 50 2.75 18.10 0.36
N LEU A 51 3.87 18.81 0.14
CA LEU A 51 4.77 18.65 -0.99
C LEU A 51 5.52 17.32 -0.88
N ARG A 52 5.04 16.32 -1.65
CA ARG A 52 5.80 15.15 -2.14
C ARG A 52 6.57 14.36 -1.07
N VAL A 53 5.89 13.42 -0.40
CA VAL A 53 6.60 12.34 0.32
C VAL A 53 6.97 11.25 -0.69
N VAL A 54 8.20 10.75 -0.64
CA VAL A 54 8.60 9.57 -1.42
C VAL A 54 7.94 8.34 -0.82
N ALA A 55 7.36 7.48 -1.66
CA ALA A 55 6.83 6.19 -1.23
C ALA A 55 7.97 5.21 -0.91
N ASP A 56 8.66 5.46 0.21
CA ASP A 56 9.68 4.61 0.78
C ASP A 56 9.06 3.52 1.69
N GLU A 57 9.91 2.73 2.34
CA GLU A 57 9.43 1.65 3.21
C GLU A 57 8.68 2.17 4.43
N ALA A 58 9.08 3.31 4.99
CA ALA A 58 8.42 3.89 6.15
C ALA A 58 7.00 4.36 5.78
N TYR A 59 6.86 5.00 4.61
CA TYR A 59 5.56 5.35 4.04
C TYR A 59 4.68 4.12 3.82
N LEU A 60 5.22 3.04 3.26
CA LEU A 60 4.44 1.82 3.01
C LEU A 60 3.97 1.17 4.32
N ARG A 61 4.86 1.05 5.33
CA ARG A 61 4.52 0.52 6.65
C ARG A 61 3.43 1.35 7.32
N GLU A 62 3.59 2.67 7.33
CA GLU A 62 2.60 3.59 7.91
C GLU A 62 1.27 3.51 7.15
N SER A 63 1.29 3.44 5.82
CA SER A 63 0.04 3.33 5.03
C SER A 63 -0.72 2.03 5.32
N ILE A 64 -0.01 0.91 5.58
CA ILE A 64 -0.62 -0.38 5.93
C ILE A 64 -1.19 -0.37 7.36
N LEU A 65 -0.49 0.24 8.31
CA LEU A 65 -0.83 0.20 9.72
C LEU A 65 -1.74 1.36 10.16
N GLN A 66 -1.56 2.54 9.57
CA GLN A 66 -2.21 3.81 9.89
C GLN A 66 -2.65 4.54 8.61
N PRO A 67 -3.51 3.93 7.78
CA PRO A 67 -3.90 4.47 6.46
C PRO A 67 -4.52 5.88 6.50
N SER A 68 -5.17 6.25 7.61
CA SER A 68 -5.78 7.57 7.78
C SER A 68 -4.77 8.69 8.10
N ALA A 69 -3.51 8.35 8.41
CA ALA A 69 -2.48 9.35 8.73
C ALA A 69 -2.14 10.22 7.52
N ARG A 70 -2.11 9.63 6.32
CA ARG A 70 -1.75 10.30 5.07
C ARG A 70 -2.59 9.80 3.90
N ILE A 71 -3.69 10.50 3.64
CA ILE A 71 -4.59 10.17 2.51
C ILE A 71 -4.07 10.82 1.23
N VAL A 72 -3.86 9.98 0.22
CA VAL A 72 -3.38 10.38 -1.11
C VAL A 72 -4.47 11.22 -1.81
N SER A 73 -4.04 12.25 -2.52
CA SER A 73 -4.97 13.09 -3.27
C SER A 73 -5.77 12.31 -4.32
N GLY A 74 -7.08 12.56 -4.38
CA GLY A 74 -8.03 11.83 -5.23
C GLY A 74 -8.70 10.62 -4.56
N TYR A 75 -8.32 10.29 -3.33
CA TYR A 75 -8.88 9.16 -2.55
C TYR A 75 -9.55 9.60 -1.24
N GLU A 76 -9.72 10.90 -1.00
CA GLU A 76 -10.32 11.49 0.21
C GLU A 76 -11.81 11.16 0.35
N ALA A 77 -12.52 11.07 -0.78
CA ALA A 77 -13.97 10.86 -0.83
C ALA A 77 -14.36 9.37 -1.01
N GLY A 78 -13.39 8.46 -1.07
CA GLY A 78 -13.63 7.02 -1.23
C GLY A 78 -14.28 6.43 0.02
N GLY A 79 -15.62 6.33 0.03
CA GLY A 79 -16.44 6.09 1.22
C GLY A 79 -16.16 4.83 2.07
N ALA A 80 -15.25 3.93 1.66
CA ALA A 80 -14.83 2.79 2.47
C ALA A 80 -13.55 3.06 3.31
N GLY A 81 -12.70 3.99 2.87
CA GLY A 81 -11.36 4.17 3.43
C GLY A 81 -10.45 2.93 3.25
N MET A 82 -9.13 3.10 3.36
CA MET A 82 -8.23 1.95 3.43
C MET A 82 -8.29 1.38 4.87
N PRO A 83 -8.52 0.07 5.06
CA PRO A 83 -8.57 -0.53 6.38
C PRO A 83 -7.19 -0.55 7.03
N SER A 84 -7.14 -0.35 8.35
CA SER A 84 -5.90 -0.55 9.12
C SER A 84 -5.65 -2.04 9.33
N TYR A 85 -4.39 -2.45 9.14
CA TYR A 85 -3.94 -3.81 9.44
C TYR A 85 -3.13 -3.91 10.75
N ALA A 86 -3.13 -2.86 11.57
CA ALA A 86 -2.49 -2.88 12.88
C ALA A 86 -3.15 -3.94 13.78
N GLY A 87 -2.34 -4.85 14.32
CA GLY A 87 -2.82 -5.98 15.13
C GLY A 87 -3.46 -7.12 14.32
N VAL A 88 -3.72 -6.92 13.02
CA VAL A 88 -4.18 -7.98 12.08
C VAL A 88 -3.00 -8.68 11.44
N LEU A 89 -2.00 -7.90 10.99
CA LEU A 89 -0.76 -8.41 10.43
C LEU A 89 0.36 -8.34 11.46
N THR A 90 1.18 -9.38 11.48
CA THR A 90 2.45 -9.39 12.22
C THR A 90 3.49 -8.52 11.51
N HIS A 91 4.52 -8.10 12.24
CA HIS A 91 5.63 -7.33 11.67
C HIS A 91 6.25 -8.02 10.42
N ALA A 92 6.53 -9.32 10.50
CA ALA A 92 7.10 -10.07 9.37
C ALA A 92 6.19 -10.10 8.13
N GLN A 93 4.86 -10.12 8.33
CA GLN A 93 3.91 -10.06 7.22
C GLN A 93 3.86 -8.67 6.57
N VAL A 94 3.94 -7.62 7.39
CA VAL A 94 4.06 -6.24 6.88
C VAL A 94 5.35 -6.09 6.06
N GLU A 95 6.48 -6.60 6.56
CA GLU A 95 7.74 -6.57 5.81
C GLU A 95 7.65 -7.32 4.48
N SER A 96 6.96 -8.47 4.46
CA SER A 96 6.75 -9.23 3.23
C SER A 96 5.92 -8.44 2.21
N LEU A 97 4.85 -7.76 2.65
CA LEU A 97 4.06 -6.88 1.79
C LEU A 97 4.88 -5.71 1.25
N VAL A 98 5.71 -5.08 2.09
CA VAL A 98 6.60 -4.00 1.67
C VAL A 98 7.58 -4.49 0.60
N LEU A 99 8.24 -5.65 0.82
CA LEU A 99 9.13 -6.25 -0.17
C LEU A 99 8.42 -6.56 -1.49
N PHE A 100 7.19 -7.08 -1.41
CA PHE A 100 6.39 -7.34 -2.60
C PHE A 100 6.06 -6.05 -3.36
N ILE A 101 5.58 -4.99 -2.69
CA ILE A 101 5.28 -3.70 -3.31
C ILE A 101 6.54 -3.10 -3.96
N LYS A 102 7.70 -3.23 -3.32
CA LYS A 102 9.00 -2.79 -3.88
C LYS A 102 9.37 -3.50 -5.19
N SER A 103 8.97 -4.76 -5.34
CA SER A 103 9.27 -5.56 -6.54
C SER A 103 8.38 -5.24 -7.75
N LEU A 104 7.36 -4.40 -7.58
CA LEU A 104 6.43 -4.02 -8.64
C LEU A 104 6.95 -2.75 -9.34
N GLU A 105 7.60 -2.92 -10.48
CA GLU A 105 8.08 -1.82 -11.35
C GLU A 105 7.01 -1.37 -12.33
#